data_AF-A0A3S3PQ28-F1
#
_entry.id   AF-A0A3S3PQ28-F1
#
_cell.length_a   1.000
_cell.length_b   1.000
_cell.length_c   1.000
_cell.angle_alpha   90.00
_cell.angle_beta   90.00
_cell.angle_gamma   90.00
#
_symmetry.space_group_name_H-M   'P 1'
#
loop_
_entity.id
_entity.type
_entity.pdbx_description
1 polymer ?
#
loop_
_entity_poly.entity_id
_entity_poly.type
_entity_poly.pdbx_seq_one_letter_code
_entity_poly.pdbx_strand_id
1 'polypeptide(L)'
;MFYANKKHTAPVNSAEQNAKILANVKGLLEKELIQINGNVVSLYPQLWKDHQKAINWIKCLYIYCHLKKQIKTKEALYFEDIATKQTIGSMINNVPKLINFEFADQTHKI
;
A
#
# COMPACT_ATOMS: atom_id res chain seq x y z
N MET A 1 21.26 -4.05 -41.95
CA MET A 1 21.72 -3.73 -40.58
C MET A 1 20.50 -3.25 -39.81
N PHE A 2 19.85 -4.12 -39.04
CA PHE A 2 18.58 -3.83 -38.36
C PHE A 2 18.86 -3.54 -36.88
N TYR A 3 18.78 -2.28 -36.45
CA TYR A 3 18.78 -1.96 -35.03
C TYR A 3 17.34 -1.99 -34.52
N ALA A 4 17.12 -2.90 -33.59
CA ALA A 4 15.84 -3.26 -33.01
C ALA A 4 15.15 -2.11 -32.26
N ASN A 5 13.82 -2.13 -32.36
CA ASN A 5 12.84 -1.43 -31.52
C ASN A 5 13.31 -1.20 -30.07
N LYS A 6 13.31 0.06 -29.64
CA LYS A 6 12.94 0.39 -28.25
C LYS A 6 11.71 1.29 -28.28
N LYS A 7 10.56 0.67 -28.58
CA LYS A 7 9.28 1.26 -28.15
C LYS A 7 9.33 1.24 -26.63
N HIS A 8 9.33 2.42 -26.04
CA HIS A 8 9.15 2.62 -24.62
C HIS A 8 7.71 2.20 -24.30
N THR A 9 7.49 0.91 -24.10
CA THR A 9 6.18 0.36 -23.76
C THR A 9 5.88 0.82 -22.34
N ALA A 10 5.12 1.91 -22.19
CA ALA A 10 4.39 2.14 -20.95
C ALA A 10 3.66 0.82 -20.62
N PRO A 11 3.76 0.27 -19.39
CA PRO A 11 3.32 -1.09 -19.15
C PRO A 11 1.83 -1.22 -19.47
N VAL A 12 1.55 -1.97 -20.54
CA VAL A 12 0.24 -2.24 -21.17
C VAL A 12 -0.80 -2.76 -20.16
N ASN A 13 -0.37 -3.23 -18.99
CA ASN A 13 -1.22 -3.78 -17.93
C ASN A 13 -1.50 -2.84 -16.76
N SER A 14 -1.05 -1.58 -16.79
CA SER A 14 -1.18 -0.69 -15.62
C SER A 14 -2.65 -0.43 -15.25
N ALA A 15 -3.53 -0.25 -16.23
CA ALA A 15 -4.95 -0.03 -15.99
C ALA A 15 -5.66 -1.27 -15.43
N GLU A 16 -5.39 -2.46 -15.97
CA GLU A 16 -5.94 -3.72 -15.46
C GLU A 16 -5.42 -4.06 -14.07
N GLN A 17 -4.13 -3.84 -13.81
CA GLN A 17 -3.55 -4.02 -12.48
C GLN A 17 -4.15 -3.04 -11.48
N ASN A 18 -4.29 -1.76 -11.86
CA ASN A 18 -4.96 -0.77 -11.02
C ASN A 18 -6.42 -1.14 -10.75
N ALA A 19 -7.15 -1.66 -11.73
CA ALA A 19 -8.52 -2.12 -11.56
C ALA A 19 -8.61 -3.33 -10.59
N LYS A 20 -7.70 -4.29 -10.69
CA LYS A 20 -7.60 -5.41 -9.74
C LYS A 20 -7.26 -4.93 -8.33
N ILE A 21 -6.34 -3.97 -8.19
CA ILE A 21 -6.00 -3.35 -6.91
C ILE A 21 -7.23 -2.64 -6.33
N LEU A 22 -7.93 -1.85 -7.13
CA LEU A 22 -9.15 -1.14 -6.74
C LEU A 22 -10.23 -2.13 -6.24
N ALA A 23 -10.47 -3.22 -6.96
CA ALA A 23 -11.45 -4.23 -6.57
C ALA A 23 -11.05 -4.93 -5.26
N ASN A 24 -9.77 -5.28 -5.11
CA ASN A 24 -9.27 -5.96 -3.92
C ASN A 24 -9.33 -5.04 -2.68
N VAL A 25 -8.86 -3.79 -2.81
CA VAL A 25 -8.93 -2.78 -1.74
C VAL A 25 -10.38 -2.47 -1.39
N LYS A 26 -11.28 -2.36 -2.37
CA LYS A 26 -12.71 -2.17 -2.11
C LYS A 26 -13.30 -3.32 -1.29
N GLY A 27 -13.02 -4.57 -1.68
CA GLY A 27 -13.48 -5.74 -0.93
C GLY A 27 -12.92 -5.81 0.50
N LEU A 28 -11.73 -5.27 0.74
CA LEU A 28 -11.16 -5.15 2.09
C LEU A 28 -11.79 -4.03 2.92
N LEU A 29 -12.16 -2.90 2.28
CA LEU A 29 -12.93 -1.82 2.92
C LEU A 29 -14.31 -2.33 3.33
N GLU A 30 -14.99 -3.08 2.46
CA GLU A 30 -16.31 -3.67 2.74
C GLU A 30 -16.27 -4.70 3.87
N LYS A 31 -15.12 -5.35 4.07
CA LYS A 31 -14.87 -6.28 5.19
C LYS A 31 -14.31 -5.58 6.44
N GLU A 32 -14.21 -4.26 6.44
CA GLU A 32 -13.64 -3.46 7.53
C GLU A 32 -12.19 -3.85 7.90
N LEU A 33 -11.46 -4.48 6.98
CA LEU A 33 -10.07 -4.90 7.18
C LEU A 33 -9.06 -3.75 7.01
N ILE A 34 -9.52 -2.68 6.38
CA ILE A 34 -8.78 -1.43 6.21
C ILE A 34 -9.72 -0.25 6.45
N GLN A 35 -9.21 0.81 7.05
CA GLN A 35 -9.91 2.07 7.23
C GLN A 35 -9.06 3.21 6.66
N ILE A 36 -9.69 4.11 5.92
CA ILE A 36 -9.02 5.26 5.30
C ILE A 36 -9.60 6.53 5.91
N ASN A 37 -8.86 7.13 6.84
CA ASN A 37 -9.19 8.37 7.54
C ASN A 37 -8.29 9.50 7.01
N GLY A 38 -8.75 10.18 5.95
CA GLY A 38 -8.01 11.26 5.31
C GLY A 38 -6.63 10.79 4.84
N ASN A 39 -5.58 11.27 5.52
CA ASN A 39 -4.18 10.97 5.23
C ASN A 39 -3.66 9.75 5.95
N VAL A 40 -4.47 9.09 6.77
CA VAL A 40 -4.07 7.94 7.57
C VAL A 40 -4.87 6.72 7.15
N VAL A 41 -4.16 5.63 6.87
CA VAL A 41 -4.74 4.35 6.46
C VAL A 41 -4.43 3.33 7.54
N SER A 42 -5.46 2.86 8.22
CA SER A 42 -5.36 1.79 9.21
C SER A 42 -5.56 0.45 8.52
N LEU A 43 -4.68 -0.53 8.76
CA LEU A 43 -4.77 -1.87 8.18
C LEU A 43 -4.41 -2.96 9.19
N TYR A 44 -5.09 -4.10 9.13
CA TYR A 44 -4.79 -5.25 10.00
C TYR A 44 -3.41 -5.86 9.71
N PRO A 45 -2.71 -6.38 10.75
CA PRO A 45 -1.36 -6.95 10.62
C PRO A 45 -1.34 -8.19 9.74
N GLN A 46 -2.47 -8.88 9.60
CA GLN A 46 -2.64 -10.02 8.72
C GLN A 46 -2.31 -9.70 7.25
N LEU A 47 -2.49 -8.44 6.82
CA LEU A 47 -2.24 -8.01 5.45
C LEU A 47 -0.76 -7.68 5.20
N TRP A 48 -0.05 -7.16 6.21
CA TRP A 48 1.29 -6.58 6.07
C TRP A 48 2.40 -7.33 6.84
N LYS A 49 2.14 -8.58 7.25
CA LYS A 49 3.11 -9.49 7.94
C LYS A 49 4.50 -9.60 7.30
N ASP A 50 4.61 -9.42 5.98
CA ASP A 50 5.89 -9.46 5.27
C ASP A 50 6.30 -8.06 4.81
N HIS A 51 7.59 -7.74 4.92
CA HIS A 51 8.13 -6.45 4.44
C HIS A 51 7.75 -6.15 2.98
N GLN A 52 7.86 -7.14 2.09
CA GLN A 52 7.47 -6.99 0.68
C GLN A 52 5.95 -6.78 0.52
N LYS A 53 5.13 -7.52 1.28
CA LYS A 53 3.67 -7.34 1.25
C LYS A 53 3.30 -5.96 1.78
N ALA A 54 3.94 -5.49 2.84
CA ALA A 54 3.69 -4.18 3.43
C ALA A 54 3.99 -3.05 2.43
N ILE A 55 5.15 -3.10 1.75
CA ILE A 55 5.48 -2.14 0.68
C ILE A 55 4.45 -2.20 -0.46
N ASN A 56 4.05 -3.42 -0.86
CA ASN A 56 3.06 -3.59 -1.92
C ASN A 56 1.70 -3.01 -1.51
N TRP A 57 1.28 -3.22 -0.26
CA TRP A 57 0.06 -2.64 0.30
C TRP A 57 0.11 -1.11 0.32
N ILE A 58 1.22 -0.53 0.78
CA ILE A 58 1.43 0.92 0.78
C ILE A 58 1.24 1.49 -0.63
N LYS A 59 1.84 0.87 -1.65
CA LYS A 59 1.67 1.27 -3.05
C LYS A 59 0.23 1.11 -3.54
N CYS A 60 -0.39 -0.04 -3.27
CA CYS A 60 -1.76 -0.34 -3.70
C CYS A 60 -2.77 0.64 -3.10
N LEU A 61 -2.66 0.92 -1.81
CA LEU A 61 -3.51 1.85 -1.07
C LEU A 61 -3.28 3.30 -1.50
N TYR A 62 -2.04 3.67 -1.80
CA TYR A 62 -1.75 4.97 -2.39
C TYR A 62 -2.41 5.16 -3.75
N ILE A 63 -2.29 4.16 -4.65
CA ILE A 63 -2.98 4.19 -5.95
C ILE A 63 -4.50 4.32 -5.76
N TYR A 64 -5.07 3.57 -4.81
CA TYR A 64 -6.49 3.67 -4.48
C TYR A 64 -6.86 5.09 -3.99
N CYS A 65 -6.12 5.64 -3.03
CA CYS A 65 -6.36 6.99 -2.50
C CYS A 65 -6.20 8.07 -3.59
N HIS A 66 -5.22 7.93 -4.46
CA HIS A 66 -4.99 8.86 -5.58
C HIS A 66 -6.16 8.80 -6.58
N LEU A 67 -6.57 7.61 -7.00
CA LEU A 67 -7.63 7.40 -7.99
C LEU A 67 -9.04 7.70 -7.47
N LYS A 68 -9.35 7.33 -6.22
CA LYS A 68 -10.71 7.46 -5.65
C LYS A 68 -10.92 8.70 -4.81
N LYS A 69 -9.93 9.10 -4.02
CA LYS A 69 -10.05 10.22 -3.08
C LYS A 69 -9.41 11.51 -3.60
N GLN A 70 -8.78 11.48 -4.78
CA GLN A 70 -8.06 12.62 -5.37
C GLN A 70 -7.08 13.27 -4.38
N ILE A 71 -6.47 12.46 -3.51
CA ILE A 71 -5.47 12.95 -2.56
C ILE A 71 -4.32 13.54 -3.38
N LYS A 72 -3.91 14.77 -3.04
CA LYS A 72 -2.83 15.44 -3.76
C LYS A 72 -1.56 14.62 -3.63
N THR A 73 -0.85 14.41 -4.73
CA THR A 73 0.39 13.61 -4.81
C THR A 73 1.47 14.03 -3.79
N LYS A 74 1.39 15.26 -3.27
CA LYS A 74 2.30 15.84 -2.27
C LYS A 74 1.92 15.56 -0.81
N GLU A 75 0.74 15.01 -0.55
CA GLU A 75 0.33 14.69 0.81
C GLU A 75 0.98 13.39 1.28
N ALA A 76 1.52 13.42 2.49
CA ALA A 76 2.00 12.23 3.16
C ALA A 76 0.81 11.33 3.51
N LEU A 77 0.89 10.06 3.14
CA LEU A 77 -0.04 9.03 3.58
C LEU A 77 0.63 8.23 4.69
N TYR A 78 0.01 8.16 5.86
CA TYR A 78 0.49 7.36 6.98
C TYR A 78 -0.25 6.04 7.01
N PHE A 79 0.45 4.99 7.37
CA PHE A 79 -0.08 3.64 7.49
C PHE A 79 0.08 3.20 8.93
N GLU A 80 -1.02 2.85 9.57
CA GLU A 80 -1.03 2.39 10.95
C GLU A 80 -1.77 1.05 11.10
N ASP A 81 -1.47 0.35 12.18
CA ASP A 81 -2.17 -0.86 12.53
C ASP A 81 -3.51 -0.51 13.17
N ILE A 82 -4.59 -1.13 12.68
CA ILE A 82 -5.93 -0.84 13.21
C ILE A 82 -6.14 -1.36 14.64
N ALA A 83 -5.40 -2.37 15.08
CA ALA A 83 -5.54 -2.94 16.42
C ALA A 83 -4.65 -2.23 17.46
N THR A 84 -3.40 -1.94 17.11
CA THR A 84 -2.42 -1.32 18.04
C THR A 84 -2.25 0.18 17.84
N LYS A 85 -2.84 0.76 16.79
CA LYS A 85 -2.64 2.17 16.37
C LYS A 85 -1.17 2.54 16.16
N GLN A 86 -0.34 1.56 15.83
CA GLN A 86 1.09 1.76 15.59
C GLN A 86 1.36 2.10 14.14
N THR A 87 2.20 3.09 13.88
CA THR A 87 2.54 3.55 12.54
C THR A 87 3.45 2.58 11.79
N ILE A 88 2.88 1.62 11.07
CA ILE A 88 3.57 0.64 10.22
C ILE A 88 4.49 1.30 9.19
N GLY A 89 4.04 2.41 8.62
CA GLY A 89 4.74 3.01 7.50
C GLY A 89 4.18 4.34 7.08
N SER A 90 4.79 4.91 6.07
CA SER A 90 4.33 6.13 5.44
C SER A 90 4.68 6.10 3.96
N MET A 91 3.89 6.78 3.14
CA MET A 91 4.27 7.16 1.81
C MET A 91 4.39 8.67 1.76
N ILE A 92 5.62 9.15 1.58
CA ILE A 92 5.94 10.57 1.54
C ILE A 92 6.62 10.84 0.19
N ASN A 93 6.13 11.81 -0.58
CA ASN A 93 6.65 12.11 -1.92
C ASN A 93 6.70 10.88 -2.86
N ASN A 94 5.67 10.02 -2.81
CA ASN A 94 5.60 8.77 -3.58
C ASN A 94 6.73 7.75 -3.25
N VAL A 95 7.41 7.93 -2.11
CA VAL A 95 8.41 6.98 -1.59
C VAL A 95 7.77 6.20 -0.44
N PRO A 96 7.60 4.86 -0.59
CA PRO A 96 7.14 4.02 0.49
C PRO A 96 8.26 3.85 1.53
N LYS A 97 7.99 4.22 2.78
CA LYS A 97 8.88 4.04 3.91
C LYS A 97 8.16 3.18 4.94
N LEU A 98 8.64 1.97 5.14
CA LEU A 98 8.23 1.16 6.28
C LEU A 98 8.96 1.67 7.51
N ILE A 99 8.23 1.89 8.60
CA ILE A 99 8.87 2.06 9.89
C ILE A 99 9.13 0.63 10.36
N ASN A 100 10.41 0.27 10.54
CA ASN A 100 10.77 -1.04 11.05
C ASN A 100 10.19 -1.17 12.46
N PHE A 101 8.98 -1.71 12.55
CA PHE A 101 8.61 -2.47 13.71
C PHE A 101 9.56 -3.66 13.73
N GLU A 102 10.34 -3.77 14.80
CA GLU A 102 10.63 -5.11 15.30
C GLU A 102 9.28 -5.81 15.28
N PHE A 103 9.08 -6.73 14.33
CA PHE A 103 8.06 -7.74 14.46
C PHE A 103 8.48 -8.43 15.73
N ALA A 104 8.02 -7.91 16.87
CA ALA A 104 8.45 -8.36 18.17
C ALA A 104 8.08 -9.82 18.15
N ASP A 105 9.13 -10.61 17.99
CA ASP A 105 9.11 -12.04 17.98
C ASP A 105 8.60 -12.38 19.36
N GLN A 106 7.27 -12.50 19.47
CA GLN A 106 6.64 -13.17 20.59
C GLN A 106 6.91 -14.67 20.39
N THR A 107 8.19 -15.05 20.28
CA THR A 107 8.61 -16.35 20.74
C THR A 107 8.43 -16.29 22.24
N HIS A 108 7.22 -16.65 22.67
CA HIS A 108 6.94 -17.04 24.03
C HIS A 108 8.04 -18.03 24.44
N LYS A 109 8.93 -17.55 25.31
CA LYS A 109 9.57 -18.39 26.32
C LYS A 109 8.46 -19.13 27.05
N ILE A 110 8.39 -20.44 26.86
CA ILE A 110 8.04 -21.38 27.93
C ILE A 110 8.99 -22.56 27.78
#